data_AF-A0A2H5ZDH5-F1
#
_entry.id   AF-A0A2H5ZDH5-F1
#
_cell.length_a   1.000
_cell.length_b   1.000
_cell.length_c   1.000
_cell.angle_alpha   90.00
_cell.angle_beta   90.00
_cell.angle_gamma   90.00
#
_symmetry.space_group_name_H-M   'P 1'
#
loop_
_entity.id
_entity.type
_entity.pdbx_description
1 polymer ?
#
loop_
_entity_poly.entity_id
_entity_poly.type
_entity_poly.pdbx_seq_one_letter_code
_entity_poly.pdbx_strand_id
1 'polypeptide(L)'
;MVRSRTRRLLAVAIIAALAVAAFGFAASNTVPGSRAGDGSGTVSGYTVSNINYNLAAANPANIDSVSFTLDATAGDVYASVDNGSSWTSCTNTGGNNWSCDFSPDVPVLPVTSLRVVAAD
;
A
#
# COMPACT_ATOMS: atom_id res chain seq x y z
N MET A 1 30.74 -17.07 -76.01
CA MET A 1 29.59 -16.19 -75.69
C MET A 1 28.95 -16.41 -74.30
N VAL A 2 29.32 -17.42 -73.50
CA VAL A 2 28.64 -17.75 -72.23
C VAL A 2 29.02 -16.81 -71.06
N ARG A 3 30.23 -16.25 -71.04
CA ARG A 3 30.82 -15.50 -69.91
C ARG A 3 30.14 -14.17 -69.56
N SER A 4 29.47 -13.51 -70.52
CA SER A 4 28.80 -12.21 -70.29
C SER A 4 27.35 -12.35 -69.79
N ARG A 5 26.67 -13.45 -70.13
CA ARG A 5 25.30 -13.73 -69.66
C ARG A 5 25.27 -14.12 -68.18
N THR A 6 26.24 -14.92 -67.73
CA THR A 6 26.37 -15.29 -66.30
C THR A 6 26.66 -14.09 -65.41
N ARG A 7 27.51 -13.15 -65.86
CA ARG A 7 27.77 -11.90 -65.12
C ARG A 7 26.53 -11.01 -64.99
N ARG A 8 25.69 -10.93 -66.02
CA ARG A 8 24.44 -10.16 -65.99
C ARG A 8 23.42 -10.78 -65.03
N LEU A 9 23.28 -12.11 -65.04
CA LEU A 9 22.39 -12.82 -64.10
C LEU A 9 22.85 -12.65 -62.64
N LEU A 10 24.16 -12.70 -62.39
CA LEU A 10 24.71 -12.46 -61.06
C LEU A 10 24.42 -11.04 -60.57
N ALA A 11 24.57 -10.03 -61.44
CA ALA A 11 24.27 -8.65 -61.12
C ALA A 11 22.78 -8.44 -60.78
N VAL A 12 21.87 -9.04 -61.55
CA VAL A 12 20.43 -8.98 -61.27
C VAL A 12 20.08 -9.67 -59.94
N ALA A 13 20.70 -10.82 -59.65
CA ALA A 13 20.49 -11.52 -58.38
C ALA A 13 20.98 -10.70 -57.18
N ILE A 14 22.12 -10.02 -57.31
CA ILE A 14 22.65 -9.13 -56.27
C ILE A 14 21.74 -7.93 -56.05
N ILE A 15 21.27 -7.29 -57.13
CA ILE A 15 20.34 -6.14 -57.04
C ILE A 15 19.02 -6.57 -56.40
N ALA A 16 18.48 -7.74 -56.76
CA ALA A 16 17.27 -8.27 -56.16
C ALA A 16 17.47 -8.57 -54.66
N ALA A 17 18.60 -9.15 -54.27
CA ALA A 17 18.92 -9.40 -52.87
C ALA A 17 19.06 -8.10 -52.05
N LEU A 18 19.69 -7.07 -52.64
CA LEU A 18 19.83 -5.75 -52.01
C LEU A 18 18.47 -5.05 -51.87
N ALA A 19 17.58 -5.19 -52.85
CA ALA A 19 16.23 -4.63 -52.79
C ALA A 19 15.38 -5.27 -51.69
N VAL A 20 15.54 -6.58 -51.43
CA VAL A 20 14.86 -7.29 -50.33
C VAL A 20 15.47 -6.92 -48.97
N ALA A 21 16.78 -6.70 -48.90
CA ALA A 21 17.46 -6.30 -47.67
C ALA A 21 17.14 -4.86 -47.21
N ALA A 22 16.63 -4.01 -48.11
CA ALA A 22 16.20 -2.64 -47.78
C ALA A 22 14.91 -2.60 -46.93
N PHE A 23 14.15 -3.69 -46.88
CA PHE A 23 13.01 -3.82 -45.98
C PHE A 23 13.49 -4.26 -44.60
N GLY A 24 13.98 -3.30 -43.82
CA GLY A 24 14.24 -3.51 -42.40
C GLY A 24 12.92 -3.77 -41.68
N PHE A 25 12.61 -5.04 -41.38
CA PHE A 25 11.53 -5.40 -40.47
C PHE A 25 11.92 -4.96 -39.05
N ALA A 26 11.62 -3.72 -38.69
CA ALA A 26 11.71 -3.28 -37.32
C ALA A 26 10.65 -4.03 -36.52
N ALA A 27 11.08 -4.96 -35.66
CA ALA A 27 10.19 -5.55 -34.66
C ALA A 27 9.63 -4.41 -33.80
N SER A 28 8.32 -4.17 -33.89
CA SER A 28 7.62 -3.19 -33.07
C SER A 28 7.59 -3.70 -31.63
N ASN A 29 8.59 -3.32 -30.84
CA ASN A 29 8.57 -3.54 -29.40
C ASN A 29 7.66 -2.47 -28.78
N THR A 30 6.39 -2.81 -28.58
CA THR A 30 5.45 -1.95 -27.86
C THR A 30 5.70 -2.13 -26.38
N VAL A 31 6.28 -1.11 -25.73
CA VAL A 31 6.34 -1.08 -24.26
C VAL A 31 4.94 -0.73 -23.75
N PRO A 32 4.30 -1.58 -22.92
CA PRO A 32 3.01 -1.25 -22.33
C PRO A 32 3.12 0.05 -21.53
N GLY A 33 2.11 0.91 -21.60
CA GLY A 33 2.07 2.12 -20.79
C GLY A 33 2.11 1.76 -19.30
N SER A 34 3.02 2.38 -18.55
CA SER A 34 3.06 2.31 -17.09
C SER A 34 2.38 3.55 -16.49
N ARG A 35 1.74 3.38 -15.33
CA ARG A 35 1.18 4.48 -14.55
C ARG A 35 2.23 4.92 -13.53
N ALA A 36 2.70 6.16 -13.64
CA ALA A 36 3.53 6.83 -12.65
C ALA A 36 2.89 8.18 -12.34
N GLY A 37 2.69 8.50 -11.07
CA GLY A 37 2.05 9.72 -10.64
C GLY A 37 2.39 10.04 -9.19
N ASP A 38 2.42 11.33 -8.90
CA ASP A 38 2.51 11.90 -7.56
C ASP A 38 1.19 12.65 -7.31
N GLY A 39 0.64 12.53 -6.12
CA GLY A 39 -0.66 13.06 -5.74
C GLY A 39 -0.60 13.66 -4.35
N SER A 40 -1.39 14.71 -4.12
CA SER A 40 -1.50 15.33 -2.79
C SER A 40 -2.94 15.30 -2.32
N GLY A 41 -3.13 15.23 -1.00
CA GLY A 41 -4.41 15.22 -0.33
C GLY A 41 -4.30 15.89 1.03
N THR A 42 -5.44 16.20 1.64
CA THR A 42 -5.51 16.82 2.96
C THR A 42 -5.23 15.77 4.03
N VAL A 43 -4.28 16.02 4.94
CA VAL A 43 -4.10 15.22 6.15
C VAL A 43 -4.84 15.93 7.29
N SER A 44 -5.98 15.39 7.67
CA SER A 44 -6.76 15.85 8.82
C SER A 44 -6.56 14.89 9.99
N GLY A 45 -6.44 15.42 11.21
CA GLY A 45 -6.43 14.60 12.42
C GLY A 45 -7.84 14.10 12.76
N TYR A 46 -7.91 13.00 13.48
CA TYR A 46 -9.16 12.50 14.07
C TYR A 46 -9.39 13.10 15.46
N THR A 47 -10.65 13.39 15.76
CA THR A 47 -11.08 13.71 17.13
C THR A 47 -11.48 12.44 17.84
N VAL A 48 -10.80 12.12 18.93
CA VAL A 48 -11.12 10.96 19.78
C VAL A 48 -12.03 11.40 20.92
N SER A 49 -13.15 10.72 21.10
CA SER A 49 -14.15 11.01 22.13
C SER A 49 -14.69 9.74 22.78
N ASN A 50 -15.52 9.86 23.82
CA ASN A 50 -16.17 8.74 24.52
C ASN A 50 -15.18 7.64 24.98
N ILE A 51 -14.00 8.05 25.45
CA ILE A 51 -12.95 7.13 25.90
C ILE A 51 -13.41 6.41 27.18
N ASN A 52 -13.40 5.08 27.15
CA ASN A 52 -13.75 4.22 28.26
C ASN A 52 -12.72 3.10 28.41
N TYR A 53 -12.18 2.93 29.61
CA TYR A 53 -11.26 1.83 29.94
C TYR A 53 -12.03 0.72 30.64
N ASN A 54 -11.93 -0.49 30.11
CA ASN A 54 -12.52 -1.67 30.71
C ASN A 54 -11.45 -2.41 31.52
N LEU A 55 -11.72 -2.61 32.81
CA LEU A 55 -10.82 -3.34 33.70
C LEU A 55 -11.06 -4.84 33.56
N ALA A 56 -9.99 -5.62 33.65
CA ALA A 56 -10.06 -7.06 33.60
C ALA A 56 -10.86 -7.62 34.78
N ALA A 57 -11.86 -8.46 34.48
CA ALA A 57 -12.75 -9.03 35.50
C ALA A 57 -12.00 -9.90 36.54
N ALA A 58 -10.92 -10.57 36.11
CA ALA A 58 -10.09 -11.41 36.98
C ALA A 58 -9.15 -10.60 37.88
N ASN A 59 -8.69 -9.43 37.42
CA ASN A 59 -7.83 -8.53 38.20
C ASN A 59 -8.09 -7.06 37.79
N PRO A 60 -8.92 -6.32 38.54
CA PRO A 60 -9.23 -4.93 38.23
C PRO A 60 -8.04 -3.96 38.29
N ALA A 61 -6.86 -4.40 38.74
CA ALA A 61 -5.63 -3.63 38.61
C ALA A 61 -5.10 -3.59 37.16
N ASN A 62 -5.76 -4.29 36.23
CA ASN A 62 -5.37 -4.39 34.83
C ASN A 62 -6.44 -3.83 33.86
N ILE A 63 -5.90 -3.14 32.87
CA ILE A 63 -6.25 -2.91 31.46
C ILE A 63 -6.74 -4.08 30.60
N ASP A 64 -8.03 -4.41 30.51
CA ASP A 64 -8.49 -5.41 29.53
C ASP A 64 -8.64 -4.79 28.13
N SER A 65 -9.37 -3.69 28.03
CA SER A 65 -9.60 -3.02 26.75
C SER A 65 -9.83 -1.52 26.91
N VAL A 66 -9.68 -0.78 25.80
CA VAL A 66 -10.11 0.62 25.71
C VAL A 66 -11.07 0.78 24.54
N SER A 67 -12.19 1.44 24.77
CA SER A 67 -13.14 1.81 23.74
C SER A 67 -13.25 3.32 23.58
N PHE A 68 -13.49 3.78 22.35
CA PHE A 68 -13.64 5.20 22.02
C PHE A 68 -14.39 5.39 20.70
N THR A 69 -14.75 6.63 20.40
CA THR A 69 -15.39 7.04 19.15
C THR A 69 -14.52 8.02 18.38
N LEU A 70 -14.36 7.81 17.08
CA LEU A 70 -13.77 8.76 16.15
C LEU A 70 -14.86 9.64 15.50
N ASP A 71 -14.51 10.85 15.10
CA ASP A 71 -15.41 11.78 14.41
C ASP A 71 -15.62 11.46 12.92
N ALA A 72 -14.77 10.61 12.34
CA ALA A 72 -14.87 10.14 10.96
C ALA A 72 -14.58 8.63 10.85
N THR A 73 -14.87 8.07 9.67
CA THR A 73 -14.50 6.70 9.32
C THR A 73 -12.99 6.55 9.22
N ALA A 74 -12.47 5.44 9.69
CA ALA A 74 -11.05 5.07 9.59
C ALA A 74 -10.95 3.60 9.15
N GLY A 75 -9.90 3.26 8.42
CA GLY A 75 -9.56 1.89 8.01
C GLY A 75 -8.66 1.18 9.00
N ASP A 76 -7.64 1.89 9.49
CA ASP A 76 -6.63 1.39 10.43
C ASP A 76 -6.65 2.21 11.71
N VAL A 77 -6.76 1.55 12.87
CA VAL A 77 -6.75 2.22 14.17
C VAL A 77 -5.89 1.45 15.17
N TYR A 78 -5.03 2.18 15.89
CA TYR A 78 -4.15 1.66 16.92
C TYR A 78 -4.23 2.53 18.18
N ALA A 79 -4.12 1.88 19.33
CA ALA A 79 -4.04 2.55 20.62
C ALA A 79 -2.77 2.15 21.37
N SER A 80 -2.28 3.08 22.20
CA SER A 80 -1.16 2.88 23.10
C SER A 80 -1.47 3.51 24.45
N VAL A 81 -1.21 2.77 25.52
CA VAL A 81 -1.38 3.22 26.92
C VAL A 81 -0.03 3.48 27.63
N ASP A 82 1.07 3.36 26.90
CA ASP A 82 2.45 3.49 27.37
C ASP A 82 3.23 4.56 26.59
N ASN A 83 2.52 5.64 26.23
CA ASN A 83 3.03 6.80 25.49
C ASN A 83 3.64 6.47 24.11
N GLY A 84 3.16 5.40 23.47
CA GLY A 84 3.56 4.98 22.13
C GLY A 84 4.75 4.02 22.10
N SER A 85 5.07 3.40 23.24
CA SER A 85 6.11 2.37 23.30
C SER A 85 5.61 1.04 22.71
N SER A 86 4.33 0.73 22.94
CA SER A 86 3.63 -0.44 22.42
C SER A 86 2.31 -0.01 21.80
N TRP A 87 1.91 -0.70 20.72
CA TRP A 87 0.69 -0.41 19.97
C TRP A 87 -0.19 -1.65 19.88
N THR A 88 -1.49 -1.46 20.11
CA THR A 88 -2.51 -2.49 20.00
C THR A 88 -3.46 -2.12 18.88
N SER A 89 -3.69 -3.03 17.94
CA SER A 89 -4.69 -2.86 16.87
C SER A 89 -6.09 -2.83 17.45
N CYS A 90 -6.92 -1.90 16.98
CA CYS A 90 -8.30 -1.76 17.40
C CYS A 90 -9.24 -2.37 16.36
N THR A 91 -10.39 -2.83 16.81
CA THR A 91 -11.47 -3.35 15.98
C THR A 91 -12.64 -2.39 15.96
N ASN A 92 -13.25 -2.19 14.80
CA ASN A 92 -14.45 -1.38 14.67
C ASN A 92 -15.66 -2.18 15.20
N THR A 93 -16.34 -1.63 16.20
CA THR A 93 -17.50 -2.26 16.87
C THR A 93 -18.84 -1.79 16.30
N GLY A 94 -18.82 -0.81 15.39
CA GLY A 94 -19.98 -0.27 14.68
C GLY A 94 -19.86 1.25 14.49
N GLY A 95 -20.18 1.74 13.29
CA GLY A 95 -20.06 3.16 12.95
C GLY A 95 -18.61 3.64 13.10
N ASN A 96 -18.40 4.65 13.95
CA ASN A 96 -17.06 5.17 14.26
C ASN A 96 -16.57 4.73 15.64
N ASN A 97 -17.13 3.67 16.21
CA ASN A 97 -16.75 3.17 17.53
C ASN A 97 -15.70 2.07 17.40
N TRP A 98 -14.68 2.14 18.25
CA TRP A 98 -13.52 1.25 18.23
C TRP A 98 -13.27 0.65 19.60
N SER A 99 -12.79 -0.58 19.63
CA SER A 99 -12.29 -1.27 20.83
C SER A 99 -10.90 -1.83 20.57
N CYS A 100 -9.97 -1.61 21.48
CA CYS A 100 -8.62 -2.17 21.43
C CYS A 100 -8.43 -3.06 22.64
N ASP A 101 -8.34 -4.37 22.40
CA ASP A 101 -8.25 -5.38 23.43
C ASP A 101 -6.77 -5.71 23.69
N PHE A 102 -6.33 -5.58 24.94
CA PHE A 102 -4.95 -5.82 25.33
C PHE A 102 -4.75 -7.29 25.69
N SER A 103 -3.81 -7.96 25.04
CA SER A 103 -3.48 -9.35 25.35
C SER A 103 -1.96 -9.54 25.40
N PRO A 104 -1.37 -9.77 26.59
CA PRO A 104 -2.02 -9.83 27.91
C PRO A 104 -2.53 -8.46 28.40
N ASP A 105 -3.43 -8.47 29.39
CA ASP A 105 -3.94 -7.25 30.04
C ASP A 105 -2.80 -6.36 30.56
N VAL A 106 -2.99 -5.04 30.49
CA VAL A 106 -1.97 -4.05 30.87
C VAL A 106 -2.17 -3.57 32.31
N PRO A 107 -1.17 -3.58 33.20
CA PRO A 107 -1.32 -3.00 34.54
C PRO A 107 -1.70 -1.52 34.47
N VAL A 108 -2.66 -1.07 35.29
CA VAL A 108 -3.12 0.34 35.32
C VAL A 108 -2.05 1.27 35.87
N LEU A 109 -1.25 0.80 36.85
CA LEU A 109 -0.28 1.62 37.57
C LEU A 109 0.75 2.38 36.69
N PRO A 110 1.37 1.76 35.66
CA PRO A 110 2.29 2.46 34.76
C PRO A 110 1.61 3.30 33.66
N VAL A 111 0.28 3.23 33.49
CA VAL A 111 -0.42 3.93 32.42
C VAL A 111 -0.48 5.42 32.72
N THR A 112 0.18 6.22 31.89
CA THR A 112 0.30 7.68 32.06
C THR A 112 -0.41 8.48 30.97
N SER A 113 -0.70 7.86 29.82
CA SER A 113 -1.34 8.52 28.68
C SER A 113 -1.98 7.49 27.76
N LEU A 114 -3.11 7.83 27.15
CA LEU A 114 -3.63 7.14 25.98
C LEU A 114 -3.29 7.92 24.72
N ARG A 115 -2.75 7.21 23.73
CA ARG A 115 -2.52 7.71 22.38
C ARG A 115 -3.32 6.85 21.43
N VAL A 116 -4.06 7.49 20.53
CA VAL A 116 -4.79 6.83 19.45
C VAL A 116 -4.24 7.36 18.13
N VAL A 117 -3.98 6.44 17.20
CA VAL A 117 -3.55 6.74 15.84
C VAL A 117 -4.52 6.06 14.90
N ALA A 118 -5.02 6.80 13.91
CA ALA A 118 -5.98 6.31 12.95
C ALA A 118 -5.62 6.79 11.53
N ALA A 119 -5.92 5.97 10.53
CA ALA A 119 -5.76 6.25 9.11
C ALA A 119 -6.92 5.60 8.31
N ASP A 120 -7.21 6.11 7.11
CA ASP A 120 -8.19 5.55 6.16
C ASP A 120 -7.48 4.98 4.93
#